data_AF-A0A7C5QEF8-F1
#
_entry.id   AF-A0A7C5QEF8-F1
#
_cell.length_a   1.000
_cell.length_b   1.000
_cell.length_c   1.000
_cell.angle_alpha   90.00
_cell.angle_beta   90.00
_cell.angle_gamma   90.00
#
_symmetry.space_group_name_H-M   'P 1'
#
loop_
_entity.id
_entity.type
_entity.pdbx_description
1 polymer ?
#
loop_
_entity_poly.entity_id
_entity_poly.type
_entity_poly.pdbx_seq_one_letter_code
_entity_poly.pdbx_strand_id
1 'polypeptide(L)'
;MPGEGDRVQNQGCEGCHGPGSLHVDAGGGKGKFIVNPGKKPDACFQCHIDKQAEFSLAYHHPVKEGRMSCTSCHDPHGDDAKKPKTLSIARVNETCAQCHREQTRPHVYDHKATREGCTTCHNVHGSINQKMLTERDNTLCLKCHVDVSPANQIRVAGADHVSRMRSGSCWSAGCHTAVHGSNINDHLRY
;
A
#
# COMPACT_ATOMS: atom_id res chain seq x y z
N MET A 1 16.60 -6.79 37.34
CA MET A 1 16.37 -7.51 36.07
C MET A 1 16.25 -6.48 34.95
N PRO A 2 17.19 -6.42 34.01
CA PRO A 2 16.96 -5.67 32.78
C PRO A 2 16.80 -6.66 31.61
N GLY A 3 15.56 -6.83 31.17
CA GLY A 3 15.22 -7.41 29.88
C GLY A 3 15.15 -6.27 28.86
N GLU A 4 16.30 -5.87 28.34
CA GLU A 4 16.39 -5.09 27.12
C GLU A 4 16.52 -6.08 25.99
N GLY A 5 15.42 -6.33 25.28
CA GLY A 5 15.46 -7.16 24.08
C GLY A 5 16.47 -6.57 23.10
N ASP A 6 17.38 -7.42 22.64
CA ASP A 6 18.37 -7.14 21.60
C ASP A 6 17.69 -6.47 20.39
N ARG A 7 17.69 -5.15 20.37
CA ARG A 7 17.58 -4.41 19.13
C ARG A 7 18.88 -4.73 18.40
N VAL A 8 18.79 -5.51 17.33
CA VAL A 8 19.94 -5.88 16.50
C VAL A 8 20.61 -4.60 15.99
N GLN A 9 21.63 -4.14 16.70
CA GLN A 9 22.46 -3.02 16.34
C GLN A 9 23.52 -3.54 15.36
N ASN A 10 23.60 -2.89 14.20
CA ASN A 10 24.61 -3.11 13.16
C ASN A 10 24.45 -4.41 12.34
N GLN A 11 23.38 -4.48 11.54
CA GLN A 11 23.27 -5.50 10.50
C GLN A 11 24.20 -5.14 9.34
N GLY A 12 25.36 -5.79 9.27
CA GLY A 12 26.19 -5.80 8.06
C GLY A 12 25.47 -6.49 6.89
N CYS A 13 26.16 -6.70 5.78
CA CYS A 13 25.59 -7.34 4.58
C CYS A 13 24.82 -8.63 4.89
N GLU A 14 25.30 -9.37 5.90
CA GLU A 14 24.77 -10.66 6.33
C GLU A 14 23.38 -10.60 6.96
N GLY A 15 22.94 -9.44 7.49
CA GLY A 15 21.59 -9.30 8.05
C GLY A 15 20.50 -9.49 6.99
N CYS A 16 20.78 -9.09 5.75
CA CYS A 16 19.86 -9.26 4.62
C CYS A 16 20.27 -10.42 3.71
N HIS A 17 21.57 -10.67 3.58
CA HIS A 17 22.11 -11.62 2.62
C HIS A 17 22.52 -12.96 3.24
N GLY A 18 22.40 -13.17 4.55
CA GLY A 18 22.85 -14.40 5.21
C GLY A 18 24.37 -14.46 5.46
N PRO A 19 24.85 -15.47 6.20
CA PRO A 19 26.24 -15.53 6.66
C PRO A 19 27.22 -15.82 5.51
N GLY A 20 28.12 -14.87 5.24
CA GLY A 20 29.12 -14.94 4.19
C GLY A 20 30.24 -15.92 4.51
N SER A 21 30.62 -16.07 5.78
CA SER A 21 31.62 -17.05 6.21
C SER A 21 31.23 -18.48 5.83
N LEU A 22 30.00 -18.89 6.17
CA LEU A 22 29.48 -20.22 5.83
C LEU A 22 29.35 -20.43 4.31
N HIS A 23 29.06 -19.36 3.56
CA HIS A 23 29.06 -19.43 2.10
C HIS A 23 30.45 -19.80 1.55
N VAL A 24 31.49 -19.16 2.06
CA VAL A 24 32.88 -19.42 1.65
C VAL A 24 33.33 -20.81 2.10
N ASP A 25 33.07 -21.20 3.35
CA ASP A 25 33.45 -22.50 3.91
C ASP A 25 32.82 -23.67 3.13
N ALA A 26 31.62 -23.48 2.60
CA ALA A 26 30.92 -24.46 1.78
C ALA A 26 31.40 -24.53 0.31
N GLY A 27 32.53 -23.88 0.00
CA GLY A 27 33.11 -23.77 -1.34
C GLY A 27 32.34 -22.84 -2.27
N GLY A 28 31.53 -21.94 -1.73
CA GLY A 28 30.68 -21.03 -2.50
C GLY A 28 29.54 -21.73 -3.27
N GLY A 29 28.88 -20.94 -4.11
CA GLY A 29 27.80 -21.40 -4.99
C GLY A 29 26.46 -20.69 -4.78
N LYS A 30 25.66 -20.62 -5.84
CA LYS A 30 24.41 -19.87 -5.86
C LYS A 30 23.43 -20.37 -4.80
N GLY A 31 23.04 -19.50 -3.87
CA GLY A 31 22.05 -19.79 -2.83
C GLY A 31 22.55 -20.64 -1.66
N LYS A 32 23.85 -21.00 -1.62
CA LYS A 32 24.44 -21.63 -0.43
C LYS A 32 24.70 -20.57 0.62
N PHE A 33 23.94 -20.60 1.72
CA PHE A 33 24.02 -19.65 2.85
C PHE A 33 23.73 -18.18 2.53
N ILE A 34 23.73 -17.79 1.26
CA ILE A 34 23.38 -16.44 0.79
C ILE A 34 21.92 -16.37 0.34
N VAL A 35 21.21 -15.37 0.87
CA VAL A 35 19.84 -15.00 0.52
C VAL A 35 19.84 -13.81 -0.44
N ASN A 36 18.93 -13.83 -1.41
CA ASN A 36 18.60 -12.66 -2.21
C ASN A 36 17.25 -12.10 -1.72
N PRO A 37 17.23 -10.99 -0.96
CA PRO A 37 16.01 -10.35 -0.49
C PRO A 37 15.02 -9.99 -1.61
N GLY A 38 15.51 -9.70 -2.82
CA GLY A 38 14.66 -9.43 -3.98
C GLY A 38 13.87 -10.66 -4.48
N LYS A 39 14.18 -11.85 -3.98
CA LYS A 39 13.45 -13.10 -4.31
C LYS A 39 12.84 -13.79 -3.09
N LYS A 40 13.30 -13.46 -1.88
CA LYS A 40 12.85 -14.08 -0.63
C LYS A 40 12.45 -12.99 0.36
N PRO A 41 11.15 -12.75 0.58
CA PRO A 41 10.69 -11.69 1.49
C PRO A 41 11.03 -11.98 2.95
N ASP A 42 11.34 -13.24 3.30
CA ASP A 42 11.71 -13.66 4.66
C ASP A 42 12.86 -12.83 5.24
N ALA A 43 13.85 -12.45 4.42
CA ALA A 43 14.95 -11.59 4.86
C ALA A 43 14.45 -10.22 5.37
N CYS A 44 13.38 -9.69 4.79
CA CYS A 44 12.76 -8.45 5.24
C CYS A 44 11.91 -8.67 6.50
N PHE A 45 11.15 -9.77 6.54
CA PHE A 45 10.21 -10.07 7.63
C PHE A 45 10.88 -10.37 8.97
N GLN A 46 12.17 -10.73 8.98
CA GLN A 46 12.95 -10.86 10.21
C GLN A 46 12.89 -9.59 11.09
N CYS A 47 12.77 -8.41 10.47
CA CYS A 47 12.63 -7.14 11.19
C CYS A 47 11.28 -6.44 10.92
N HIS A 48 10.72 -6.60 9.72
CA HIS A 48 9.44 -5.99 9.31
C HIS A 48 8.26 -6.94 9.55
N ILE A 49 8.09 -7.34 10.81
CA ILE A 49 7.06 -8.30 11.23
C ILE A 49 5.65 -7.73 11.05
N ASP A 50 5.49 -6.41 11.22
CA ASP A 50 4.24 -5.70 10.93
C ASP A 50 3.85 -5.88 9.45
N LYS A 51 4.83 -5.81 8.55
CA LYS A 51 4.59 -5.99 7.11
C LYS A 51 4.28 -7.43 6.77
N GLN A 52 4.92 -8.39 7.43
CA GLN A 52 4.56 -9.79 7.31
C GLN A 52 3.10 -10.04 7.69
N ALA A 53 2.61 -9.38 8.74
CA ALA A 53 1.22 -9.46 9.16
C ALA A 53 0.28 -8.82 8.14
N GLU A 54 0.59 -7.61 7.63
CA GLU A 54 -0.18 -6.94 6.58
C GLU A 54 -0.30 -7.80 5.31
N PHE A 55 0.80 -8.39 4.84
CA PHE A 55 0.81 -9.32 3.71
C PHE A 55 0.09 -10.66 3.98
N SER A 56 -0.34 -10.91 5.21
CA SER A 56 -1.13 -12.09 5.56
C SER A 56 -2.64 -11.80 5.63
N LEU A 57 -3.06 -10.56 5.40
CA LEU A 57 -4.47 -10.16 5.39
C LEU A 57 -5.18 -10.64 4.11
N ALA A 58 -6.51 -10.55 4.06
CA ALA A 58 -7.29 -11.07 2.93
C ALA A 58 -6.97 -10.41 1.59
N TYR A 59 -6.68 -9.10 1.59
CA TYR A 59 -6.34 -8.34 0.40
C TYR A 59 -4.94 -7.78 0.55
N HIS A 60 -4.01 -8.26 -0.25
CA HIS A 60 -2.63 -7.82 -0.24
C HIS A 60 -2.03 -7.94 -1.63
N HIS A 61 -0.91 -7.26 -1.82
CA HIS A 61 -0.04 -7.43 -2.96
C HIS A 61 0.67 -8.80 -2.87
N PRO A 62 0.85 -9.56 -3.98
CA PRO A 62 1.20 -10.99 -3.93
C PRO A 62 2.69 -11.29 -3.64
N VAL A 63 3.22 -10.71 -2.56
CA VAL A 63 4.60 -10.90 -2.09
C VAL A 63 4.80 -12.29 -1.51
N LYS A 64 3.85 -12.79 -0.71
CA LYS A 64 3.96 -14.12 -0.07
C LYS A 64 3.79 -15.26 -1.08
N GLU A 65 3.06 -15.00 -2.16
CA GLU A 65 2.89 -15.90 -3.31
C GLU A 65 4.10 -15.90 -4.24
N GLY A 66 5.10 -15.05 -4.00
CA GLY A 66 6.32 -14.96 -4.79
C GLY A 66 6.12 -14.37 -6.19
N ARG A 67 4.98 -13.70 -6.45
CA ARG A 67 4.70 -13.03 -7.74
C ARG A 67 5.21 -11.59 -7.79
N MET A 68 5.58 -11.04 -6.64
CA MET A 68 6.31 -9.79 -6.52
C MET A 68 7.23 -9.84 -5.29
N SER A 69 8.07 -8.83 -5.14
CA SER A 69 9.00 -8.73 -4.02
C SER A 69 8.92 -7.36 -3.36
N CYS A 70 9.44 -7.25 -2.14
CA CYS A 70 9.61 -5.97 -1.45
C CYS A 70 10.39 -4.97 -2.33
N THR A 71 11.38 -5.48 -3.08
CA THR A 71 12.24 -4.68 -3.95
C THR A 71 11.61 -4.23 -5.26
N SER A 72 10.37 -4.68 -5.53
CA SER A 72 9.58 -4.14 -6.64
C SER A 72 9.13 -2.70 -6.36
N CYS A 73 9.09 -2.30 -5.09
CA CYS A 73 8.73 -0.94 -4.66
C CYS A 73 9.83 -0.23 -3.88
N HIS A 74 10.62 -0.97 -3.08
CA HIS A 74 11.66 -0.42 -2.21
C HIS A 74 13.07 -0.69 -2.73
N ASP A 75 13.99 0.24 -2.52
CA ASP A 75 15.41 0.05 -2.79
C ASP A 75 16.20 -0.14 -1.48
N PRO A 76 16.48 -1.39 -1.05
CA PRO A 76 17.19 -1.68 0.18
C PRO A 76 18.70 -1.34 0.12
N HIS A 77 19.23 -0.96 -1.06
CA HIS A 77 20.63 -0.56 -1.23
C HIS A 77 20.79 0.95 -1.42
N GLY A 78 19.69 1.70 -1.61
CA GLY A 78 19.69 3.11 -1.98
C GLY A 78 18.98 4.03 -0.98
N ASP A 79 18.21 4.98 -1.52
CA ASP A 79 17.61 6.09 -0.78
C ASP A 79 16.63 5.63 0.31
N ASP A 80 15.94 4.50 0.13
CA ASP A 80 14.99 3.97 1.12
C ASP A 80 15.69 3.40 2.36
N ALA A 81 16.90 2.89 2.20
CA ALA A 81 17.70 2.42 3.32
C ALA A 81 18.21 3.59 4.19
N LYS A 82 18.23 4.82 3.66
CA LYS A 82 18.81 6.02 4.32
C LYS A 82 17.77 7.06 4.74
N LYS A 83 16.52 6.96 4.28
CA LYS A 83 15.44 7.93 4.50
C LYS A 83 14.36 7.33 5.44
N PRO A 84 13.45 8.15 6.00
CA PRO A 84 12.30 7.65 6.74
C PRO A 84 11.58 6.57 5.94
N LYS A 85 10.94 5.60 6.63
CA LYS A 85 10.27 4.40 6.06
C LYS A 85 9.16 4.68 5.01
N THR A 86 8.95 5.94 4.65
CA THR A 86 7.94 6.45 3.74
C THR A 86 8.60 7.04 2.50
N LEU A 87 8.24 6.50 1.33
CA LEU A 87 8.55 7.10 0.04
C LEU A 87 7.91 8.49 -0.08
N SER A 88 8.52 9.40 -0.85
CA SER A 88 7.86 10.68 -1.18
C SER A 88 6.62 10.42 -2.04
N ILE A 89 5.57 11.23 -1.90
CA ILE A 89 4.29 11.06 -2.61
C ILE A 89 4.49 10.94 -4.14
N ALA A 90 5.35 11.79 -4.71
CA ALA A 90 5.68 11.73 -6.14
C ALA A 90 6.29 10.38 -6.52
N ARG A 91 7.25 9.88 -5.73
CA ARG A 91 7.88 8.58 -5.97
C ARG A 91 6.91 7.42 -5.72
N VAL A 92 6.01 7.52 -4.75
CA VAL A 92 4.93 6.53 -4.52
C VAL A 92 4.07 6.42 -5.77
N ASN A 93 3.58 7.55 -6.29
CA ASN A 93 2.70 7.56 -7.44
C ASN A 93 3.40 7.00 -8.70
N GLU A 94 4.66 7.34 -8.93
CA GLU A 94 5.48 6.78 -10.01
C GLU A 94 5.67 5.27 -9.87
N THR A 95 5.99 4.78 -8.67
CA THR A 95 6.11 3.33 -8.40
C THR A 95 4.79 2.61 -8.67
N CYS A 96 3.66 3.15 -8.23
CA CYS A 96 2.34 2.58 -8.50
C CYS A 96 2.06 2.52 -10.02
N ALA A 97 2.41 3.57 -10.76
CA ALA A 97 2.16 3.69 -12.21
C ALA A 97 2.93 2.66 -13.05
N GLN A 98 3.98 2.03 -12.53
CA GLN A 98 4.71 0.98 -13.24
C GLN A 98 3.79 -0.20 -13.59
N CYS A 99 2.86 -0.54 -12.69
CA CYS A 99 1.89 -1.62 -12.84
C CYS A 99 0.44 -1.12 -12.99
N HIS A 100 0.03 -0.10 -12.25
CA HIS A 100 -1.34 0.43 -12.20
C HIS A 100 -1.60 1.56 -13.20
N ARG A 101 -1.16 1.37 -14.45
CA ARG A 101 -1.17 2.42 -15.48
C ARG A 101 -2.56 3.00 -15.71
N GLU A 102 -3.61 2.20 -15.68
CA GLU A 102 -4.96 2.71 -15.92
C GLU A 102 -5.44 3.63 -14.81
N GLN A 103 -5.16 3.28 -13.54
CA GLN A 103 -5.56 4.06 -12.38
C GLN A 103 -4.74 5.36 -12.26
N THR A 104 -3.50 5.36 -12.73
CA THR A 104 -2.61 6.52 -12.67
C THR A 104 -2.63 7.39 -13.92
N ARG A 105 -3.38 7.02 -14.96
CA ARG A 105 -3.48 7.81 -16.17
C ARG A 105 -4.14 9.16 -15.87
N PRO A 106 -3.74 10.24 -16.57
CA PRO A 106 -4.44 11.51 -16.49
C PRO A 106 -5.90 11.35 -16.94
N HIS A 107 -6.81 11.99 -16.20
CA HIS A 107 -8.23 12.07 -16.52
C HIS A 107 -8.65 13.52 -16.72
N VAL A 108 -9.66 13.78 -17.55
CA VAL A 108 -10.25 15.13 -17.74
C VAL A 108 -10.80 15.65 -16.41
N TYR A 109 -11.46 14.77 -15.65
CA TYR A 109 -11.97 15.05 -14.32
C TYR A 109 -11.24 14.17 -13.32
N ASP A 110 -10.17 14.71 -12.72
CA ASP A 110 -9.38 13.99 -11.74
C ASP A 110 -10.05 13.98 -10.36
N HIS A 111 -9.92 12.85 -9.66
CA HIS A 111 -10.22 12.83 -8.23
C HIS A 111 -9.03 13.44 -7.47
N LYS A 112 -9.21 14.63 -6.90
CA LYS A 112 -8.09 15.43 -6.35
C LYS A 112 -7.24 14.68 -5.34
N ALA A 113 -7.82 13.79 -4.54
CA ALA A 113 -7.07 13.00 -3.56
C ALA A 113 -6.00 12.09 -4.20
N THR A 114 -6.13 11.75 -5.49
CA THR A 114 -5.10 10.98 -6.21
C THR A 114 -3.79 11.76 -6.34
N ARG A 115 -3.84 13.09 -6.32
CA ARG A 115 -2.64 13.97 -6.30
C ARG A 115 -1.95 13.96 -4.94
N GLU A 116 -2.69 13.68 -3.87
CA GLU A 116 -2.16 13.58 -2.50
C GLU A 116 -1.47 12.23 -2.25
N GLY A 117 -1.74 11.23 -3.09
CA GLY A 117 -1.05 9.95 -3.13
C GLY A 117 -2.00 8.76 -3.05
N CYS A 118 -1.62 7.65 -3.69
CA CYS A 118 -2.42 6.42 -3.68
C CYS A 118 -2.67 5.89 -2.25
N THR A 119 -1.74 6.13 -1.33
CA THR A 119 -1.79 5.65 0.05
C THR A 119 -2.78 6.40 0.94
N THR A 120 -3.36 7.51 0.46
CA THR A 120 -4.47 8.18 1.16
C THR A 120 -5.67 7.23 1.32
N CYS A 121 -5.90 6.40 0.30
CA CYS A 121 -7.00 5.44 0.28
C CYS A 121 -6.54 3.99 0.42
N HIS A 122 -5.30 3.64 0.02
CA HIS A 122 -4.82 2.27 -0.01
C HIS A 122 -3.74 1.96 1.05
N ASN A 123 -3.87 0.81 1.71
CA ASN A 123 -2.77 0.18 2.45
C ASN A 123 -2.05 -0.81 1.53
N VAL A 124 -0.90 -0.40 0.99
CA VAL A 124 -0.21 -1.10 -0.10
C VAL A 124 0.41 -2.44 0.27
N HIS A 125 0.58 -2.78 1.55
CA HIS A 125 1.05 -4.12 1.92
C HIS A 125 -0.11 -5.08 2.12
N GLY A 126 -1.20 -4.62 2.74
CA GLY A 126 -2.44 -5.36 2.82
C GLY A 126 -3.48 -4.73 3.73
N SER A 127 -4.74 -5.18 3.56
CA SER A 127 -5.88 -4.74 4.34
C SER A 127 -6.90 -5.87 4.49
N ILE A 128 -7.72 -5.77 5.54
CA ILE A 128 -8.95 -6.55 5.64
C ILE A 128 -10.04 -6.06 4.68
N ASN A 129 -9.92 -4.81 4.21
CA ASN A 129 -10.87 -4.19 3.30
C ASN A 129 -10.52 -4.52 1.84
N GLN A 130 -11.56 -4.76 1.04
CA GLN A 130 -11.42 -5.02 -0.39
C GLN A 130 -10.61 -3.93 -1.10
N LYS A 131 -9.88 -4.31 -2.15
CA LYS A 131 -8.96 -3.42 -2.89
C LYS A 131 -7.91 -2.74 -2.01
N MET A 132 -7.58 -3.37 -0.88
CA MET A 132 -6.57 -2.87 0.04
C MET A 132 -6.90 -1.48 0.61
N LEU A 133 -8.17 -1.16 0.82
CA LEU A 133 -8.58 0.16 1.31
C LEU A 133 -8.24 0.37 2.78
N THR A 134 -7.96 1.61 3.18
CA THR A 134 -7.68 1.98 4.58
C THR A 134 -8.93 1.94 5.45
N GLU A 135 -10.10 2.16 4.86
CA GLU A 135 -11.41 2.02 5.49
C GLU A 135 -12.33 1.15 4.64
N ARG A 136 -13.42 0.65 5.24
CA ARG A 136 -14.47 -0.07 4.51
C ARG A 136 -15.54 0.86 3.96
N ASP A 137 -16.15 0.44 2.85
CA ASP A 137 -17.38 1.00 2.30
C ASP A 137 -17.38 2.54 2.22
N ASN A 138 -18.51 3.16 2.56
CA ASN A 138 -18.72 4.60 2.48
C ASN A 138 -17.89 5.38 3.49
N THR A 139 -17.39 4.74 4.55
CA THR A 139 -16.58 5.41 5.56
C THR A 139 -15.32 6.02 4.96
N LEU A 140 -14.73 5.37 3.94
CA LEU A 140 -13.59 5.93 3.23
C LEU A 140 -13.93 7.28 2.58
N CYS A 141 -15.03 7.33 1.83
CA CYS A 141 -15.47 8.51 1.10
C CYS A 141 -15.83 9.65 2.07
N LEU A 142 -16.57 9.31 3.13
CA LEU A 142 -17.06 10.27 4.13
C LEU A 142 -15.94 10.93 4.97
N LYS A 143 -14.69 10.44 4.89
CA LYS A 143 -13.54 11.14 5.48
C LYS A 143 -13.28 12.50 4.84
N CYS A 144 -13.69 12.68 3.59
CA CYS A 144 -13.53 13.93 2.84
C CYS A 144 -14.86 14.45 2.28
N HIS A 145 -15.78 13.55 1.93
CA HIS A 145 -17.06 13.85 1.28
C HIS A 145 -18.20 13.83 2.28
N VAL A 146 -18.21 14.78 3.21
CA VAL A 146 -19.36 14.98 4.09
C VAL A 146 -19.51 16.47 4.39
N ASP A 147 -20.68 17.01 4.15
CA ASP A 147 -21.05 18.35 4.59
C ASP A 147 -21.60 18.23 6.02
N VAL A 148 -21.18 19.12 6.92
CA VAL A 148 -21.74 19.21 8.28
C VAL A 148 -23.25 19.42 8.15
N SER A 149 -24.02 18.42 8.60
CA SER A 149 -25.46 18.37 8.43
C SER A 149 -26.17 18.27 9.79
N PRO A 150 -27.42 18.76 9.90
CA PRO A 150 -28.27 18.46 11.05
C PRO A 150 -28.44 16.95 11.23
N ALA A 151 -28.86 16.53 12.43
CA ALA A 151 -29.14 15.12 12.72
C ALA A 151 -30.03 14.49 11.62
N ASN A 152 -29.70 13.25 11.23
CA ASN A 152 -30.44 12.45 10.25
C ASN A 152 -30.27 12.83 8.76
N GLN A 153 -29.26 13.61 8.40
CA GLN A 153 -28.87 13.86 6.99
C GLN A 153 -27.40 13.52 6.74
N ILE A 154 -27.11 12.97 5.55
CA ILE A 154 -25.75 12.80 5.03
C ILE A 154 -25.70 13.58 3.74
N ARG A 155 -25.18 14.81 3.79
CA ARG A 155 -25.06 15.65 2.62
C ARG A 155 -23.66 15.57 2.04
N VAL A 156 -23.58 15.49 0.71
CA VAL A 156 -22.34 15.52 -0.05
C VAL A 156 -22.54 16.44 -1.23
N ALA A 157 -21.71 17.48 -1.33
CA ALA A 157 -21.80 18.50 -2.37
C ALA A 157 -23.24 19.07 -2.51
N GLY A 158 -23.90 19.29 -1.37
CA GLY A 158 -25.25 19.86 -1.33
C GLY A 158 -26.39 18.91 -1.66
N ALA A 159 -26.15 17.61 -1.93
CA ALA A 159 -27.20 16.61 -2.12
C ALA A 159 -27.29 15.65 -0.92
N ASP A 160 -28.51 15.26 -0.53
CA ASP A 160 -28.74 14.26 0.53
C ASP A 160 -28.58 12.83 -0.02
N HIS A 161 -27.77 12.03 0.67
CA HIS A 161 -27.37 10.69 0.30
C HIS A 161 -27.98 9.59 1.19
N VAL A 162 -28.80 9.93 2.21
CA VAL A 162 -29.37 8.94 3.14
C VAL A 162 -30.12 7.81 2.42
N SER A 163 -30.91 8.12 1.39
CA SER A 163 -31.64 7.11 0.62
C SER A 163 -30.73 6.35 -0.36
N ARG A 164 -29.76 7.04 -0.98
CA ARG A 164 -28.83 6.47 -1.96
C ARG A 164 -27.88 5.48 -1.32
N MET A 165 -27.37 5.77 -0.13
CA MET A 165 -26.48 4.90 0.63
C MET A 165 -27.15 3.59 1.08
N ARG A 166 -28.48 3.51 1.07
CA ARG A 166 -29.20 2.24 1.30
C ARG A 166 -29.13 1.30 0.09
N SER A 167 -28.82 1.83 -1.09
CA SER A 167 -28.74 1.06 -2.35
C SER A 167 -27.38 0.42 -2.57
N GLY A 168 -26.37 0.78 -1.76
CA GLY A 168 -25.01 0.25 -1.86
C GLY A 168 -23.98 1.28 -1.42
N SER A 169 -22.70 0.93 -1.62
CA SER A 169 -21.61 1.87 -1.38
C SER A 169 -21.49 2.90 -2.52
N CYS A 170 -20.81 4.02 -2.28
CA CYS A 170 -20.70 5.14 -3.22
C CYS A 170 -20.34 4.69 -4.65
N TRP A 171 -19.37 3.77 -4.77
CA TRP A 171 -18.95 3.18 -6.03
C TRP A 171 -19.71 1.90 -6.44
N SER A 172 -20.18 1.07 -5.49
CA SER A 172 -20.80 -0.22 -5.82
C SER A 172 -22.29 -0.08 -6.20
N ALA A 173 -22.91 1.04 -5.85
CA ALA A 173 -24.28 1.37 -6.24
C ALA A 173 -24.39 1.86 -7.70
N GLY A 174 -23.27 1.96 -8.42
CA GLY A 174 -23.25 2.41 -9.82
C GLY A 174 -23.28 3.93 -10.01
N CYS A 175 -23.25 4.72 -8.94
CA CYS A 175 -23.27 6.18 -9.02
C CYS A 175 -21.88 6.79 -9.19
N HIS A 176 -20.89 6.32 -8.42
CA HIS A 176 -19.52 6.85 -8.45
C HIS A 176 -18.49 5.79 -8.85
N THR A 177 -18.59 5.28 -10.08
CA THR A 177 -17.82 4.13 -10.53
C THR A 177 -16.39 4.47 -10.99
N ALA A 178 -16.02 5.75 -11.05
CA ALA A 178 -14.75 6.23 -11.60
C ALA A 178 -13.89 6.94 -10.55
N VAL A 179 -13.74 6.34 -9.36
CA VAL A 179 -13.08 6.91 -8.16
C VAL A 179 -11.62 7.35 -8.34
N HIS A 180 -10.94 6.91 -9.40
CA HIS A 180 -9.58 7.35 -9.74
C HIS A 180 -9.55 8.53 -10.74
N GLY A 181 -10.71 8.94 -11.25
CA GLY A 181 -10.87 9.96 -12.27
C GLY A 181 -11.76 9.49 -13.43
N SER A 182 -12.35 10.44 -14.14
CA SER A 182 -13.30 10.21 -15.23
C SER A 182 -12.97 11.07 -16.44
N ASN A 183 -13.21 10.54 -17.63
CA ASN A 183 -13.09 11.26 -18.90
C ASN A 183 -14.42 11.65 -19.52
N ILE A 184 -15.54 11.32 -18.86
CA ILE A 184 -16.88 11.39 -19.44
C ILE A 184 -17.78 12.32 -18.62
N ASN A 185 -17.75 12.17 -17.29
CA ASN A 185 -18.58 12.94 -16.39
C ASN A 185 -17.84 13.15 -15.08
N ASP A 186 -17.84 14.38 -14.61
CA ASP A 186 -17.16 14.79 -13.40
C ASP A 186 -17.76 14.07 -12.17
N HIS A 187 -19.09 13.93 -12.06
CA HIS A 187 -19.78 13.31 -10.94
C HIS A 187 -19.28 11.90 -10.58
N LEU A 188 -18.83 11.12 -11.58
CA LEU A 188 -18.38 9.73 -11.38
C LEU A 188 -17.10 9.60 -10.55
N ARG A 189 -16.35 10.69 -10.39
CA ARG A 189 -15.05 10.70 -9.69
C ARG A 189 -15.15 10.76 -8.16
N TYR A 190 -16.31 11.15 -7.64
CA TYR A 190 -16.57 11.38 -6.22
C TYR A 190 -16.78 10.11 -5.41
#